data_AF-A0A6G0TI51-F1
#
_entry.id   AF-A0A6G0TI51-F1
#
_cell.length_a   1.000
_cell.length_b   1.000
_cell.length_c   1.000
_cell.angle_alpha   90.00
_cell.angle_beta   90.00
_cell.angle_gamma   90.00
#
_symmetry.space_group_name_H-M   'P 1'
#
loop_
_entity.id
_entity.type
_entity.pdbx_description
1 polymer ?
#
loop_
_entity_poly.entity_id
_entity_poly.type
_entity_poly.pdbx_seq_one_letter_code
_entity_poly.pdbx_strand_id
1 'polypeptide(L)'
;MANHNNKPSTSSTNVNKNIGSHSNKNTNKTNSSSDGEWKTQQKSKRIHSDSLVSDNPTSPKPQQIRKKLFSTTNRFEVLSQNVNTDENLDDNLIDLEPPIISDTIKPPPPIFVKGVVDFPELCLTLIELIGVDNFICKSTSDCLKIQTTNPVAYRALVRFLRDEKAEFHTYQLKEDKPLRVVIRNLHPTTPLNLIKEELTVRLFEVRQVTNVLHKVTKNRLPLFFVDLEPTTIANEIFKLTSLLHTKIKIEEPYKSKTISQCFNCQQYGHTRAYCGYKSRCVRCGDEHQSSDCPNSRDHPPKCAHCSENHPANYKGCSIYKEIQRRKRRSPTSNFIHDNLRSRPINVQGSHLPDHTLPSQPPPLTKTYAQATHNTHTNNSIPTAPETNAPDINKTLSSFLDEFKSLIHPMLSLLTKLISSLIDKNNA
;
A
#
# COMPACT_ATOMS: atom_id res chain seq x y z
N MET A 1 -62.23 -48.64 26.30
CA MET A 1 -62.68 -48.39 27.70
C MET A 1 -62.26 -46.96 28.09
N ALA A 2 -62.87 -46.39 29.15
CA ALA A 2 -62.84 -44.97 29.56
C ALA A 2 -61.55 -44.16 29.25
N ASN A 3 -61.60 -42.91 28.76
CA ASN A 3 -62.15 -41.66 29.35
C ASN A 3 -61.43 -41.23 30.65
N HIS A 4 -61.15 -39.94 30.92
CA HIS A 4 -61.55 -38.69 30.24
C HIS A 4 -60.53 -37.53 30.40
N ASN A 5 -60.84 -36.35 29.85
CA ASN A 5 -60.05 -35.11 29.94
C ASN A 5 -60.10 -34.45 31.34
N ASN A 6 -59.20 -33.49 31.63
CA ASN A 6 -59.61 -32.06 31.74
C ASN A 6 -58.47 -31.03 31.97
N LYS A 7 -58.70 -29.81 31.45
CA LYS A 7 -58.13 -28.49 31.81
C LYS A 7 -59.00 -27.86 32.94
N PRO A 8 -58.59 -26.82 33.72
CA PRO A 8 -58.05 -25.49 33.32
C PRO A 8 -56.74 -25.12 34.07
N SER A 9 -55.99 -24.01 33.90
CA SER A 9 -56.14 -22.63 33.35
C SER A 9 -56.42 -21.49 34.38
N THR A 10 -56.00 -20.25 34.06
CA THR A 10 -56.05 -18.97 34.84
C THR A 10 -55.01 -18.79 35.99
N SER A 11 -54.56 -17.60 36.40
CA SER A 11 -54.35 -16.30 35.69
C SER A 11 -53.46 -15.31 36.50
N SER A 12 -52.85 -14.34 35.82
CA SER A 12 -52.23 -13.04 36.24
C SER A 12 -52.52 -12.46 37.66
N THR A 13 -51.62 -11.68 38.30
CA THR A 13 -51.34 -10.24 37.99
C THR A 13 -50.10 -9.67 38.74
N ASN A 14 -49.53 -8.55 38.26
CA ASN A 14 -48.37 -7.80 38.83
C ASN A 14 -48.72 -6.84 39.98
N VAL A 15 -47.71 -6.29 40.70
CA VAL A 15 -47.52 -4.82 40.95
C VAL A 15 -46.13 -4.49 41.58
N ASN A 16 -45.61 -3.29 41.32
CA ASN A 16 -44.28 -2.77 41.74
C ASN A 16 -44.26 -2.09 43.14
N LYS A 17 -43.05 -1.92 43.74
CA LYS A 17 -42.63 -0.63 44.37
C LYS A 17 -41.11 -0.49 44.73
N ASN A 18 -40.43 0.36 43.96
CA ASN A 18 -39.49 1.45 44.31
C ASN A 18 -38.68 1.55 45.64
N ILE A 19 -37.39 1.93 45.48
CA ILE A 19 -36.57 2.93 46.28
C ILE A 19 -36.20 2.56 47.74
N GLY A 20 -34.98 2.81 48.27
CA GLY A 20 -33.71 3.26 47.69
C GLY A 20 -32.69 3.89 48.67
N SER A 21 -31.39 3.87 48.29
CA SER A 21 -30.33 4.89 48.57
C SER A 21 -29.58 5.02 49.92
N HIS A 22 -28.22 5.09 49.83
CA HIS A 22 -27.22 5.67 50.77
C HIS A 22 -26.96 4.96 52.13
N SER A 23 -25.78 4.93 52.76
CA SER A 23 -24.34 5.24 52.47
C SER A 23 -23.47 4.56 53.59
N ASN A 24 -22.15 4.72 53.89
CA ASN A 24 -21.09 5.70 53.56
C ASN A 24 -19.64 5.12 53.82
N LYS A 25 -18.62 6.00 53.73
CA LYS A 25 -17.16 5.97 54.14
C LYS A 25 -16.63 4.91 55.15
N ASN A 26 -15.41 4.35 55.09
CA ASN A 26 -13.99 4.76 54.77
C ASN A 26 -13.11 5.09 56.00
N THR A 27 -11.97 4.37 56.17
CA THR A 27 -10.63 4.88 56.60
C THR A 27 -9.52 3.84 56.34
N ASN A 28 -8.23 4.24 56.41
CA ASN A 28 -7.05 3.43 56.03
C ASN A 28 -6.09 3.18 57.21
N LYS A 29 -5.29 2.09 57.21
CA LYS A 29 -3.79 2.14 57.07
C LYS A 29 -3.00 0.80 57.24
N THR A 30 -2.16 0.52 56.24
CA THR A 30 -0.75 0.01 56.27
C THR A 30 -0.27 -1.19 57.13
N ASN A 31 0.32 -2.18 56.43
CA ASN A 31 1.71 -2.74 56.57
C ASN A 31 1.99 -4.19 57.03
N SER A 32 3.13 -4.68 56.47
CA SER A 32 3.96 -5.87 56.80
C SER A 32 3.52 -7.26 56.31
N SER A 33 4.52 -8.14 56.17
CA SER A 33 4.51 -9.36 55.34
C SER A 33 4.53 -10.64 56.17
N SER A 34 4.06 -11.76 55.58
CA SER A 34 4.79 -13.06 55.55
C SER A 34 4.02 -14.09 54.71
N ASP A 35 4.69 -15.20 54.39
CA ASP A 35 4.23 -16.25 53.48
C ASP A 35 3.16 -17.19 54.10
N GLY A 36 2.39 -17.88 53.27
CA GLY A 36 1.33 -18.78 53.75
C GLY A 36 0.40 -19.34 52.66
N GLU A 37 0.84 -20.40 52.00
CA GLU A 37 0.12 -21.28 51.07
C GLU A 37 -1.29 -21.74 51.55
N TRP A 38 -2.21 -22.06 50.62
CA TRP A 38 -3.08 -23.27 50.54
C TRP A 38 -4.51 -23.09 49.96
N LYS A 39 -4.91 -24.03 49.07
CA LYS A 39 -6.27 -24.64 48.89
C LYS A 39 -7.44 -23.76 48.36
N THR A 40 -8.52 -24.28 47.74
CA THR A 40 -8.71 -25.27 46.62
C THR A 40 -10.14 -25.07 46.04
N GLN A 41 -10.48 -25.69 44.89
CA GLN A 41 -11.84 -26.15 44.48
C GLN A 41 -12.91 -25.08 44.09
N GLN A 42 -13.93 -25.35 43.25
CA GLN A 42 -14.16 -26.35 42.18
C GLN A 42 -15.39 -25.96 41.29
N LYS A 43 -15.67 -26.77 40.24
CA LYS A 43 -16.92 -26.88 39.42
C LYS A 43 -17.19 -25.77 38.36
N SER A 44 -17.77 -26.06 37.19
CA SER A 44 -17.96 -27.35 36.48
C SER A 44 -18.39 -27.21 35.01
N LYS A 45 -17.81 -28.06 34.14
CA LYS A 45 -18.37 -28.72 32.93
C LYS A 45 -19.37 -27.98 31.99
N ARG A 46 -19.05 -28.01 30.69
CA ARG A 46 -19.99 -28.43 29.62
C ARG A 46 -19.35 -29.51 28.77
N ILE A 47 -20.16 -30.35 28.13
CA ILE A 47 -19.74 -31.49 27.30
C ILE A 47 -20.60 -31.49 26.02
N HIS A 48 -19.96 -31.73 24.88
CA HIS A 48 -20.50 -32.34 23.66
C HIS A 48 -19.27 -32.76 22.83
N SER A 49 -19.13 -33.93 22.20
CA SER A 49 -19.77 -35.26 22.20
C SER A 49 -19.38 -35.83 20.83
N ASP A 50 -18.63 -36.92 20.78
CA ASP A 50 -18.00 -37.42 19.56
C ASP A 50 -18.97 -38.02 18.53
N SER A 51 -18.47 -38.27 17.32
CA SER A 51 -19.02 -39.26 16.38
C SER A 51 -17.90 -39.79 15.46
N LEU A 52 -17.67 -41.10 15.49
CA LEU A 52 -16.70 -41.84 14.67
C LEU A 52 -17.40 -43.05 14.05
N VAL A 53 -17.27 -43.26 12.73
CA VAL A 53 -17.53 -44.56 12.07
C VAL A 53 -16.59 -44.75 10.86
N SER A 54 -15.75 -45.79 10.96
CA SER A 54 -15.13 -46.68 9.95
C SER A 54 -14.50 -46.18 8.62
N ASP A 55 -13.30 -46.71 8.40
CA ASP A 55 -12.60 -47.00 7.13
C ASP A 55 -13.33 -48.12 6.32
N ASN A 56 -12.95 -48.62 5.12
CA ASN A 56 -11.82 -48.46 4.16
C ASN A 56 -12.26 -49.11 2.79
N PRO A 57 -11.38 -49.49 1.83
CA PRO A 57 -10.53 -48.70 0.92
C PRO A 57 -10.86 -48.90 -0.59
N THR A 58 -10.31 -48.11 -1.52
CA THR A 58 -9.98 -48.54 -2.92
C THR A 58 -8.96 -47.59 -3.61
N SER A 59 -8.10 -48.22 -4.42
CA SER A 59 -6.98 -47.79 -5.30
C SER A 59 -7.04 -46.44 -6.07
N PRO A 60 -5.89 -45.96 -6.63
CA PRO A 60 -5.61 -44.52 -6.78
C PRO A 60 -5.86 -43.92 -8.18
N LYS A 61 -5.76 -42.59 -8.25
CA LYS A 61 -5.55 -41.80 -9.48
C LYS A 61 -4.31 -40.90 -9.35
N PRO A 62 -3.62 -40.55 -10.45
CA PRO A 62 -2.27 -39.97 -10.38
C PRO A 62 -2.25 -38.54 -9.84
N GLN A 63 -1.26 -38.25 -8.99
CA GLN A 63 -0.98 -36.92 -8.49
C GLN A 63 -0.27 -36.09 -9.58
N GLN A 64 -0.86 -34.96 -10.00
CA GLN A 64 -0.11 -33.93 -10.71
C GLN A 64 0.90 -33.30 -9.74
N ILE A 65 2.19 -33.53 -9.97
CA ILE A 65 3.27 -32.93 -9.18
C ILE A 65 3.40 -31.46 -9.60
N ARG A 66 2.57 -30.58 -8.99
CA ARG A 66 2.74 -29.13 -9.09
C ARG A 66 4.13 -28.75 -8.55
N LYS A 67 4.97 -28.16 -9.41
CA LYS A 67 6.28 -27.64 -9.02
C LYS A 67 6.10 -26.50 -8.00
N LYS A 68 6.96 -26.42 -6.99
CA LYS A 68 6.89 -25.34 -5.99
C LYS A 68 7.41 -24.03 -6.58
N LEU A 69 6.54 -23.03 -6.66
CA LEU A 69 6.84 -21.66 -7.11
C LEU A 69 7.73 -20.85 -6.13
N PHE A 70 8.03 -21.39 -4.93
CA PHE A 70 8.66 -20.65 -3.84
C PHE A 70 9.78 -21.42 -3.09
N SER A 71 10.91 -20.76 -2.82
CA SER A 71 12.16 -21.26 -2.20
C SER A 71 13.12 -20.08 -1.92
N THR A 72 14.35 -20.32 -1.43
CA THR A 72 15.23 -19.26 -0.87
C THR A 72 16.71 -19.31 -1.29
N THR A 73 17.40 -18.18 -1.08
CA THR A 73 18.87 -17.90 -1.05
C THR A 73 19.67 -17.76 -2.36
N ASN A 74 19.80 -16.50 -2.81
CA ASN A 74 20.98 -15.80 -3.36
C ASN A 74 22.03 -16.52 -4.25
N ARG A 75 22.14 -16.07 -5.52
CA ARG A 75 23.32 -15.34 -6.06
C ARG A 75 22.92 -14.49 -7.29
N PHE A 76 23.81 -13.61 -7.75
CA PHE A 76 23.67 -12.69 -8.90
C PHE A 76 23.68 -13.47 -10.27
N GLU A 77 23.40 -12.92 -11.46
CA GLU A 77 23.74 -11.57 -11.99
C GLU A 77 22.97 -11.12 -13.27
N VAL A 78 22.93 -9.79 -13.49
CA VAL A 78 22.63 -8.94 -14.68
C VAL A 78 21.81 -9.46 -15.91
N LEU A 79 20.59 -8.89 -16.02
CA LEU A 79 19.90 -8.19 -17.14
C LEU A 79 20.08 -8.59 -18.64
N SER A 80 18.93 -8.52 -19.34
CA SER A 80 18.71 -8.65 -20.78
C SER A 80 18.73 -7.33 -21.57
N GLN A 81 18.77 -7.41 -22.90
CA GLN A 81 18.42 -6.31 -23.82
C GLN A 81 17.17 -6.66 -24.65
N ASN A 82 16.16 -5.78 -24.58
CA ASN A 82 15.18 -5.53 -25.64
C ASN A 82 15.74 -4.34 -26.49
N VAL A 83 15.19 -3.88 -27.61
CA VAL A 83 13.82 -3.37 -27.88
C VAL A 83 13.49 -3.48 -29.37
N ASN A 84 12.20 -3.47 -29.71
CA ASN A 84 11.73 -2.89 -30.97
C ASN A 84 10.63 -1.84 -30.67
N THR A 85 10.87 -0.62 -31.16
CA THR A 85 9.90 0.27 -31.82
C THR A 85 8.61 0.66 -31.08
N ASP A 86 8.60 1.90 -30.57
CA ASP A 86 7.38 2.72 -30.47
C ASP A 86 6.84 3.07 -31.87
N GLU A 87 5.54 3.37 -31.99
CA GLU A 87 5.12 4.68 -32.53
C GLU A 87 3.67 5.04 -32.16
N ASN A 88 3.37 6.33 -32.12
CA ASN A 88 2.03 6.90 -31.93
C ASN A 88 1.57 7.55 -33.26
N LEU A 89 0.27 7.78 -33.38
CA LEU A 89 -0.29 8.77 -34.31
C LEU A 89 -1.31 9.65 -33.58
N ASP A 90 -1.16 10.98 -33.75
CA ASP A 90 -2.19 11.99 -33.49
C ASP A 90 -3.37 11.78 -34.49
N ASP A 91 -4.52 12.46 -34.44
CA ASP A 91 -4.72 13.90 -34.20
C ASP A 91 -6.22 14.29 -34.11
N ASN A 92 -6.47 15.57 -33.89
CA ASN A 92 -7.69 16.37 -34.14
C ASN A 92 -8.78 16.52 -33.05
N LEU A 93 -9.48 17.67 -33.18
CA LEU A 93 -10.28 18.35 -32.16
C LEU A 93 -11.79 18.31 -32.48
N ILE A 94 -12.63 18.14 -31.44
CA ILE A 94 -14.05 18.53 -31.45
C ILE A 94 -14.39 19.17 -30.09
N ASP A 95 -15.21 20.23 -30.11
CA ASP A 95 -15.64 21.01 -28.94
C ASP A 95 -16.88 20.38 -28.27
N LEU A 96 -16.76 19.93 -27.01
CA LEU A 96 -17.84 19.31 -26.23
C LEU A 96 -17.66 19.52 -24.70
N GLU A 97 -18.61 20.25 -24.10
CA GLU A 97 -18.97 20.34 -22.67
C GLU A 97 -17.88 20.68 -21.61
N PRO A 98 -18.26 21.27 -20.46
CA PRO A 98 -17.35 21.39 -19.33
C PRO A 98 -16.91 19.98 -18.89
N PRO A 99 -15.60 19.68 -18.82
CA PRO A 99 -15.15 18.31 -18.74
C PRO A 99 -15.67 17.63 -17.47
N ILE A 100 -16.33 16.48 -17.66
CA ILE A 100 -16.44 15.46 -16.61
C ILE A 100 -15.01 15.25 -16.11
N ILE A 101 -14.75 15.61 -14.86
CA ILE A 101 -13.42 15.47 -14.27
C ILE A 101 -13.11 13.98 -14.30
N SER A 102 -12.26 13.57 -15.24
CA SER A 102 -11.77 12.20 -15.32
C SER A 102 -10.93 11.98 -14.07
N ASP A 103 -11.55 11.38 -13.05
CA ASP A 103 -10.95 11.14 -11.73
C ASP A 103 -9.83 10.11 -11.92
N THR A 104 -8.66 10.62 -12.35
CA THR A 104 -7.49 9.88 -12.84
C THR A 104 -7.34 8.60 -12.06
N ILE A 105 -7.65 7.44 -12.68
CA ILE A 105 -7.91 6.20 -11.96
C ILE A 105 -6.62 5.75 -11.29
N LYS A 106 -6.44 6.18 -10.03
CA LYS A 106 -5.19 6.00 -9.31
C LYS A 106 -5.04 4.51 -9.08
N PRO A 107 -3.96 3.89 -9.60
CA PRO A 107 -3.88 2.44 -9.63
C PRO A 107 -3.96 1.86 -8.21
N PRO A 108 -4.49 0.64 -8.06
CA PRO A 108 -4.53 -0.09 -6.80
C PRO A 108 -3.24 -0.01 -5.98
N PRO A 109 -3.31 -0.15 -4.65
CA PRO A 109 -2.11 -0.18 -3.83
C PRO A 109 -1.25 -1.39 -4.23
N PRO A 110 0.10 -1.27 -4.17
CA PRO A 110 0.96 -2.36 -4.58
C PRO A 110 0.82 -3.58 -3.68
N ILE A 111 1.14 -4.74 -4.26
CA ILE A 111 1.25 -6.02 -3.57
C ILE A 111 2.74 -6.37 -3.52
N PHE A 112 3.23 -6.76 -2.36
CA PHE A 112 4.63 -7.15 -2.15
C PHE A 112 4.68 -8.63 -1.79
N VAL A 113 5.27 -9.45 -2.67
CA VAL A 113 5.38 -10.91 -2.54
C VAL A 113 6.84 -11.29 -2.22
N LYS A 114 7.04 -12.31 -1.38
CA LYS A 114 8.36 -12.86 -1.02
C LYS A 114 8.50 -14.32 -1.47
N GLY A 115 9.75 -14.76 -1.62
CA GLY A 115 10.12 -16.16 -1.85
C GLY A 115 9.91 -16.67 -3.28
N VAL A 116 9.55 -15.83 -4.25
CA VAL A 116 9.36 -16.20 -5.67
C VAL A 116 10.63 -16.86 -6.22
N VAL A 117 10.50 -18.07 -6.78
CA VAL A 117 11.58 -18.80 -7.47
C VAL A 117 11.53 -18.56 -8.96
N ASP A 118 10.39 -18.90 -9.56
CA ASP A 118 10.21 -18.85 -11.00
C ASP A 118 9.38 -17.62 -11.35
N PHE A 119 10.08 -16.53 -11.64
CA PHE A 119 9.46 -15.27 -12.06
C PHE A 119 8.81 -15.37 -13.45
N PRO A 120 9.42 -16.04 -14.47
CA PRO A 120 8.74 -16.35 -15.72
C PRO A 120 7.42 -17.12 -15.55
N GLU A 121 7.42 -18.24 -14.82
CA GLU A 121 6.20 -19.04 -14.57
C GLU A 121 5.14 -18.23 -13.81
N LEU A 122 5.56 -17.46 -12.79
CA LEU A 122 4.65 -16.54 -12.10
C LEU A 122 4.04 -15.54 -13.10
N CYS A 123 4.83 -14.91 -13.98
CA CYS A 123 4.32 -14.00 -14.99
C CYS A 123 3.34 -14.68 -15.95
N LEU A 124 3.57 -15.93 -16.37
CA LEU A 124 2.61 -16.67 -17.20
C LEU A 124 1.27 -16.89 -16.47
N THR A 125 1.31 -17.34 -15.20
CA THR A 125 0.07 -17.51 -14.40
C THR A 125 -0.66 -16.18 -14.13
N LEU A 126 0.06 -15.06 -14.02
CA LEU A 126 -0.53 -13.73 -13.90
C LEU A 126 -1.16 -13.25 -15.22
N ILE A 127 -0.52 -13.53 -16.36
CA ILE A 127 -1.06 -13.22 -17.68
C ILE A 127 -2.37 -13.98 -17.92
N GLU A 128 -2.44 -15.27 -17.54
CA GLU A 128 -3.67 -16.06 -17.60
C GLU A 128 -4.75 -15.54 -16.65
N LEU A 129 -4.38 -15.17 -15.41
CA LEU A 129 -5.34 -14.76 -14.37
C LEU A 129 -5.92 -13.34 -14.55
N ILE A 130 -5.11 -12.39 -15.03
CA ILE A 130 -5.49 -10.96 -15.10
C ILE A 130 -5.18 -10.27 -16.44
N GLY A 131 -4.49 -10.91 -17.38
CA GLY A 131 -4.11 -10.33 -18.67
C GLY A 131 -2.81 -9.52 -18.65
N VAL A 132 -2.15 -9.42 -19.81
CA VAL A 132 -0.81 -8.84 -19.98
C VAL A 132 -0.67 -7.41 -19.47
N ASP A 133 -1.58 -6.51 -19.85
CA ASP A 133 -1.45 -5.07 -19.55
C ASP A 133 -1.89 -4.69 -18.12
N ASN A 134 -2.41 -5.64 -17.35
CA ASN A 134 -3.06 -5.35 -16.06
C ASN A 134 -2.11 -5.38 -14.86
N PHE A 135 -0.82 -5.67 -15.05
CA PHE A 135 0.18 -5.63 -13.99
C PHE A 135 1.59 -5.22 -14.46
N ILE A 136 2.31 -4.52 -13.58
CA ILE A 136 3.73 -4.18 -13.74
C ILE A 136 4.50 -4.72 -12.55
N CYS A 137 5.58 -5.46 -12.83
CA CYS A 137 6.45 -6.04 -11.81
C CYS A 137 7.74 -5.21 -11.61
N LYS A 138 8.13 -4.98 -10.36
CA LYS A 138 9.45 -4.43 -9.99
C LYS A 138 10.07 -5.27 -8.89
N SER A 139 11.18 -5.93 -9.19
CA SER A 139 11.96 -6.68 -8.20
C SER A 139 12.70 -5.74 -7.23
N THR A 140 13.00 -6.24 -6.05
CA THR A 140 13.81 -5.64 -4.98
C THR A 140 14.48 -6.81 -4.24
N SER A 141 15.65 -6.60 -3.62
CA SER A 141 16.42 -7.64 -2.89
C SER A 141 15.58 -8.57 -2.01
N ASP A 142 14.55 -8.00 -1.40
CA ASP A 142 13.74 -8.62 -0.36
C ASP A 142 12.36 -9.09 -0.83
N CYS A 143 11.86 -8.62 -1.97
CA CYS A 143 10.48 -8.87 -2.42
C CYS A 143 10.24 -8.45 -3.88
N LEU A 144 9.28 -9.09 -4.53
CA LEU A 144 8.68 -8.66 -5.78
C LEU A 144 7.54 -7.67 -5.47
N LYS A 145 7.63 -6.44 -5.98
CA LYS A 145 6.51 -5.50 -6.00
C LYS A 145 5.69 -5.72 -7.28
N ILE A 146 4.44 -6.13 -7.13
CA ILE A 146 3.46 -6.18 -8.22
C ILE A 146 2.54 -4.96 -8.11
N GLN A 147 2.37 -4.24 -9.21
CA GLN A 147 1.54 -3.05 -9.33
C GLN A 147 0.45 -3.33 -10.38
N THR A 148 -0.78 -3.59 -9.95
CA THR A 148 -1.92 -3.76 -10.86
C THR A 148 -2.46 -2.41 -11.34
N THR A 149 -3.10 -2.40 -12.50
CA THR A 149 -3.81 -1.24 -13.08
C THR A 149 -5.24 -1.12 -12.53
N ASN A 150 -5.95 -2.24 -12.46
CA ASN A 150 -7.40 -2.30 -12.24
C ASN A 150 -7.76 -2.91 -10.86
N PRO A 151 -8.68 -2.32 -10.08
CA PRO A 151 -9.20 -2.89 -8.82
C PRO A 151 -9.75 -4.33 -8.92
N VAL A 152 -10.25 -4.76 -10.08
CA VAL A 152 -10.69 -6.14 -10.34
C VAL A 152 -9.48 -7.08 -10.39
N ALA A 153 -8.46 -6.75 -11.19
CA ALA A 153 -7.20 -7.50 -11.27
C ALA A 153 -6.50 -7.58 -9.91
N TYR A 154 -6.49 -6.47 -9.15
CA TYR A 154 -6.03 -6.44 -7.77
C TYR A 154 -6.77 -7.46 -6.88
N ARG A 155 -8.11 -7.48 -6.90
CA ARG A 155 -8.91 -8.41 -6.09
C ARG A 155 -8.72 -9.87 -6.51
N ALA A 156 -8.53 -10.15 -7.80
CA ALA A 156 -8.21 -11.49 -8.31
C ALA A 156 -6.85 -11.97 -7.80
N LEU A 157 -5.80 -11.15 -7.96
CA LEU A 157 -4.44 -11.45 -7.52
C LEU A 157 -4.34 -11.67 -5.99
N VAL A 158 -5.04 -10.86 -5.19
CA VAL A 158 -5.07 -11.02 -3.71
C VAL A 158 -5.84 -12.28 -3.26
N ARG A 159 -6.72 -12.86 -4.10
CA ARG A 159 -7.31 -14.19 -3.86
C ARG A 159 -6.29 -15.28 -4.19
N PHE A 160 -5.79 -15.31 -5.43
CA PHE A 160 -4.78 -16.28 -5.89
C PHE A 160 -3.58 -16.43 -4.93
N LEU A 161 -2.97 -15.32 -4.51
CA LEU A 161 -1.84 -15.35 -3.56
C LEU A 161 -2.20 -15.89 -2.17
N ARG A 162 -3.47 -15.79 -1.75
CA ARG A 162 -3.95 -16.38 -0.49
C ARG A 162 -4.22 -17.87 -0.64
N ASP A 163 -4.77 -18.28 -1.77
CA ASP A 163 -5.18 -19.65 -2.04
C ASP A 163 -3.95 -20.56 -2.26
N GLU A 164 -2.93 -20.07 -2.98
CA GLU A 164 -1.59 -20.68 -3.09
C GLU A 164 -0.70 -20.41 -1.84
N LYS A 165 -1.23 -19.75 -0.80
CA LYS A 165 -0.58 -19.49 0.50
C LYS A 165 0.79 -18.80 0.40
N ALA A 166 0.96 -17.90 -0.56
CA ALA A 166 2.19 -17.16 -0.79
C ALA A 166 2.49 -16.17 0.37
N GLU A 167 3.77 -15.89 0.61
CA GLU A 167 4.19 -14.88 1.58
C GLU A 167 4.05 -13.48 0.97
N PHE A 168 2.95 -12.77 1.26
CA PHE A 168 2.72 -11.42 0.74
C PHE A 168 2.18 -10.41 1.76
N HIS A 169 2.20 -9.12 1.40
CA HIS A 169 1.38 -8.09 2.03
C HIS A 169 0.95 -7.00 1.05
N THR A 170 -0.09 -6.25 1.40
CA THR A 170 -0.65 -5.15 0.60
C THR A 170 -1.45 -4.19 1.49
N TYR A 171 -2.41 -3.43 0.93
CA TYR A 171 -3.16 -2.37 1.61
C TYR A 171 -4.62 -2.32 1.13
N GLN A 172 -5.48 -1.59 1.84
CA GLN A 172 -6.86 -1.34 1.42
C GLN A 172 -6.92 -0.51 0.11
N LEU A 173 -7.78 -0.89 -0.84
CA LEU A 173 -8.09 -0.09 -2.03
C LEU A 173 -8.64 1.29 -1.63
N LYS A 174 -8.47 2.31 -2.50
CA LYS A 174 -9.04 3.66 -2.28
C LYS A 174 -10.57 3.62 -2.22
N GLU A 175 -11.21 2.84 -3.10
CA GLU A 175 -12.67 2.66 -3.18
C GLU A 175 -13.24 1.84 -2.01
N ASP A 176 -12.49 0.88 -1.46
CA ASP A 176 -12.92 0.09 -0.29
C ASP A 176 -12.85 0.88 1.03
N LYS A 177 -12.33 2.12 1.00
CA LYS A 177 -11.94 2.89 2.19
C LYS A 177 -12.97 3.97 2.52
N PRO A 178 -13.75 3.83 3.61
CA PRO A 178 -14.75 4.82 3.98
C PRO A 178 -14.15 6.18 4.38
N LEU A 179 -14.88 7.25 4.12
CA LEU A 179 -14.57 8.59 4.62
C LEU A 179 -15.01 8.68 6.09
N ARG A 180 -14.04 8.48 6.99
CA ARG A 180 -14.26 8.66 8.43
C ARG A 180 -14.19 10.13 8.82
N VAL A 181 -15.22 10.63 9.50
CA VAL A 181 -15.28 11.97 10.09
C VAL A 181 -15.58 11.93 11.59
N VAL A 182 -15.36 13.04 12.29
CA VAL A 182 -15.71 13.23 13.71
C VAL A 182 -16.77 14.32 13.83
N ILE A 183 -17.98 13.97 14.26
CA ILE A 183 -19.02 14.92 14.67
C ILE A 183 -18.75 15.30 16.13
N ARG A 184 -18.69 16.61 16.41
CA ARG A 184 -18.44 17.19 17.73
C ARG A 184 -19.62 18.03 18.19
N ASN A 185 -19.76 18.17 19.51
CA ASN A 185 -20.77 18.98 20.21
C ASN A 185 -22.20 18.40 20.18
N LEU A 186 -22.39 17.19 19.65
CA LEU A 186 -23.64 16.44 19.74
C LEU A 186 -23.74 15.71 21.09
N HIS A 187 -24.93 15.63 21.70
CA HIS A 187 -25.07 15.13 23.07
C HIS A 187 -24.76 13.62 23.20
N PRO A 188 -24.09 13.14 24.27
CA PRO A 188 -23.65 11.74 24.36
C PRO A 188 -24.77 10.70 24.54
N THR A 189 -26.01 11.13 24.77
CA THR A 189 -27.21 10.26 24.83
C THR A 189 -27.94 10.15 23.50
N THR A 190 -27.58 10.94 22.48
CA THR A 190 -28.22 10.87 21.16
C THR A 190 -28.02 9.46 20.57
N PRO A 191 -29.10 8.73 20.22
CA PRO A 191 -28.99 7.37 19.73
C PRO A 191 -28.37 7.34 18.33
N LEU A 192 -27.57 6.31 18.06
CA LEU A 192 -26.79 6.18 16.82
C LEU A 192 -27.68 6.07 15.56
N ASN A 193 -28.90 5.55 15.72
CA ASN A 193 -29.88 5.36 14.66
C ASN A 193 -30.36 6.72 14.11
N LEU A 194 -30.84 7.63 14.98
CA LEU A 194 -31.26 8.99 14.58
C LEU A 194 -30.13 9.76 13.87
N ILE A 195 -28.86 9.55 14.29
CA ILE A 195 -27.69 10.16 13.62
C ILE A 195 -27.52 9.60 12.20
N LYS A 196 -27.69 8.29 12.02
CA LYS A 196 -27.64 7.64 10.70
C LYS A 196 -28.81 8.08 9.82
N GLU A 197 -30.02 8.11 10.35
CA GLU A 197 -31.25 8.49 9.65
C GLU A 197 -31.19 9.94 9.15
N GLU A 198 -30.87 10.89 10.03
CA GLU A 198 -30.73 12.32 9.69
C GLU A 198 -29.65 12.58 8.63
N LEU A 199 -28.54 11.82 8.64
CA LEU A 199 -27.51 11.90 7.60
C LEU A 199 -27.96 11.24 6.28
N THR A 200 -28.74 10.16 6.35
CA THR A 200 -29.28 9.45 5.17
C THR A 200 -30.32 10.32 4.45
N VAL A 201 -31.19 11.02 5.19
CA VAL A 201 -32.13 12.03 4.67
C VAL A 201 -31.40 13.17 3.93
N ARG A 202 -30.14 13.44 4.31
CA ARG A 202 -29.27 14.45 3.69
C ARG A 202 -28.34 13.84 2.61
N LEU A 203 -28.71 12.70 2.06
CA LEU A 203 -28.03 11.98 0.96
C LEU A 203 -26.60 11.49 1.27
N PHE A 204 -26.24 11.34 2.55
CA PHE A 204 -24.97 10.73 2.95
C PHE A 204 -25.12 9.22 3.20
N GLU A 205 -24.37 8.40 2.45
CA GLU A 205 -24.33 6.95 2.66
C GLU A 205 -23.52 6.59 3.91
N VAL A 206 -24.21 6.35 5.03
CA VAL A 206 -23.58 6.05 6.32
C VAL A 206 -23.35 4.55 6.50
N ARG A 207 -22.08 4.13 6.41
CA ARG A 207 -21.63 2.77 6.72
C ARG A 207 -21.77 2.44 8.21
N GLN A 208 -21.21 3.29 9.07
CA GLN A 208 -21.19 3.06 10.52
C GLN A 208 -21.19 4.38 11.32
N VAL A 209 -21.87 4.40 12.48
CA VAL A 209 -21.78 5.45 13.49
C VAL A 209 -21.33 4.84 14.82
N THR A 210 -20.39 5.48 15.52
CA THR A 210 -19.97 5.07 16.88
C THR A 210 -19.72 6.28 17.77
N ASN A 211 -20.23 6.26 19.02
CA ASN A 211 -19.89 7.27 20.02
C ASN A 211 -18.47 7.05 20.56
N VAL A 212 -17.70 8.13 20.76
CA VAL A 212 -16.35 8.04 21.31
C VAL A 212 -16.40 7.97 22.83
N LEU A 213 -15.84 6.90 23.41
CA LEU A 213 -15.76 6.73 24.85
C LEU A 213 -14.50 7.38 25.43
N HIS A 214 -14.61 7.97 26.62
CA HIS A 214 -13.46 8.46 27.37
C HIS A 214 -12.50 7.30 27.72
N LYS A 215 -11.21 7.48 27.41
CA LYS A 215 -10.19 6.41 27.43
C LYS A 215 -10.16 5.63 28.74
N VAL A 216 -10.24 6.33 29.87
CA VAL A 216 -10.18 5.75 31.22
C VAL A 216 -11.57 5.34 31.70
N THR A 217 -12.46 6.30 31.97
CA THR A 217 -13.76 6.05 32.64
C THR A 217 -14.82 5.38 31.76
N LYS A 218 -14.59 5.25 30.45
CA LYS A 218 -15.54 4.69 29.46
C LYS A 218 -16.85 5.46 29.27
N ASN A 219 -17.02 6.60 29.94
CA ASN A 219 -18.15 7.51 29.73
C ASN A 219 -18.25 7.94 28.26
N ARG A 220 -19.47 8.05 27.73
CA ARG A 220 -19.74 8.59 26.38
C ARG A 220 -19.35 10.07 26.31
N LEU A 221 -18.64 10.46 25.25
CA LEU A 221 -18.26 11.86 25.00
C LEU A 221 -19.21 12.53 23.99
N PRO A 222 -19.26 13.87 23.90
CA PRO A 222 -20.03 14.59 22.89
C PRO A 222 -19.29 14.59 21.52
N LEU A 223 -18.91 13.39 21.10
CA LEU A 223 -18.03 13.08 19.99
C LEU A 223 -18.51 11.77 19.36
N PHE A 224 -18.72 11.74 18.06
CA PHE A 224 -19.13 10.56 17.32
C PHE A 224 -18.24 10.39 16.09
N PHE A 225 -17.73 9.19 15.86
CA PHE A 225 -17.18 8.83 14.55
C PHE A 225 -18.32 8.42 13.63
N VAL A 226 -18.30 8.94 12.41
CA VAL A 226 -19.12 8.46 11.29
C VAL A 226 -18.16 7.96 10.21
N ASP A 227 -18.35 6.73 9.77
CA ASP A 227 -17.73 6.18 8.56
C ASP A 227 -18.77 6.28 7.43
N LEU A 228 -18.51 7.12 6.43
CA LEU A 228 -19.31 7.22 5.19
C LEU A 228 -18.72 6.31 4.11
N GLU A 229 -19.56 5.80 3.20
CA GLU A 229 -19.03 5.23 1.95
C GLU A 229 -18.50 6.34 1.02
N PRO A 230 -17.49 6.06 0.17
CA PRO A 230 -16.76 7.09 -0.57
C PRO A 230 -17.49 7.53 -1.85
N THR A 231 -18.63 8.18 -1.70
CA THR A 231 -19.37 8.83 -2.80
C THR A 231 -18.78 10.20 -3.15
N THR A 232 -19.15 10.77 -4.29
CA THR A 232 -18.79 12.15 -4.69
C THR A 232 -19.27 13.18 -3.67
N ILE A 233 -20.50 13.00 -3.16
CA ILE A 233 -21.16 13.88 -2.18
C ILE A 233 -20.53 13.73 -0.79
N ALA A 234 -19.88 12.61 -0.45
CA ALA A 234 -19.39 12.34 0.90
C ALA A 234 -18.48 13.45 1.48
N ASN A 235 -17.69 14.14 0.65
CA ASN A 235 -16.84 15.26 1.09
C ASN A 235 -17.63 16.51 1.50
N GLU A 236 -18.89 16.65 1.09
CA GLU A 236 -19.74 17.80 1.46
C GLU A 236 -20.11 17.81 2.94
N ILE A 237 -19.96 16.66 3.65
CA ILE A 237 -20.28 16.57 5.08
C ILE A 237 -19.45 17.56 5.93
N PHE A 238 -18.25 17.96 5.48
CA PHE A 238 -17.45 18.98 6.18
C PHE A 238 -18.07 20.38 6.16
N LYS A 239 -19.02 20.66 5.26
CA LYS A 239 -19.78 21.92 5.20
C LYS A 239 -20.90 21.98 6.25
N LEU A 240 -21.25 20.86 6.89
CA LEU A 240 -22.44 20.74 7.72
C LEU A 240 -22.25 21.28 9.15
N THR A 241 -23.07 22.27 9.53
CA THR A 241 -22.96 23.04 10.78
C THR A 241 -24.04 22.70 11.83
N SER A 242 -25.10 21.99 11.46
CA SER A 242 -26.18 21.59 12.37
C SER A 242 -26.72 20.19 12.07
N LEU A 243 -27.15 19.47 13.09
CA LEU A 243 -27.71 18.11 13.02
C LEU A 243 -28.61 17.86 14.23
N LEU A 244 -29.81 17.28 14.06
CA LEU A 244 -30.75 16.99 15.15
C LEU A 244 -30.95 18.22 16.09
N HIS A 245 -31.30 19.36 15.49
CA HIS A 245 -31.44 20.69 16.12
C HIS A 245 -30.21 21.23 16.90
N THR A 246 -29.08 20.51 16.87
CA THR A 246 -27.85 20.85 17.60
C THR A 246 -26.84 21.51 16.67
N LYS A 247 -26.17 22.57 17.13
CA LYS A 247 -25.01 23.15 16.42
C LYS A 247 -23.79 22.24 16.62
N ILE A 248 -23.26 21.71 15.52
CA ILE A 248 -22.15 20.73 15.53
C ILE A 248 -20.90 21.30 14.84
N LYS A 249 -19.77 20.64 15.05
CA LYS A 249 -18.56 20.84 14.25
C LYS A 249 -18.08 19.50 13.71
N ILE A 250 -17.67 19.44 12.46
CA ILE A 250 -17.19 18.23 11.80
C ILE A 250 -15.69 18.38 11.48
N GLU A 251 -14.91 17.37 11.82
CA GLU A 251 -13.45 17.37 11.71
C GLU A 251 -12.92 16.05 11.13
N GLU A 252 -11.75 16.08 10.49
CA GLU A 252 -11.02 14.84 10.19
C GLU A 252 -10.59 14.14 11.50
N PRO A 253 -10.60 12.79 11.55
CA PRO A 253 -10.00 12.03 12.64
C PRO A 253 -8.51 12.32 12.78
N TYR A 254 -8.04 12.51 14.01
CA TYR A 254 -6.63 12.82 14.28
C TYR A 254 -5.68 11.74 13.72
N LYS A 255 -4.86 12.14 12.74
CA LYS A 255 -3.89 11.28 12.05
C LYS A 255 -2.74 10.92 13.00
N SER A 256 -2.78 9.72 13.57
CA SER A 256 -1.81 9.25 14.56
C SER A 256 -0.37 9.26 14.02
N LYS A 257 0.57 9.74 14.83
CA LYS A 257 2.02 9.76 14.54
C LYS A 257 2.72 8.41 14.80
N THR A 258 1.97 7.37 15.21
CA THR A 258 2.46 5.99 15.34
C THR A 258 2.57 5.31 13.98
N ILE A 259 3.66 4.59 13.74
CA ILE A 259 3.76 3.72 12.55
C ILE A 259 2.86 2.49 12.77
N SER A 260 2.14 2.08 11.72
CA SER A 260 1.36 0.84 11.68
C SER A 260 2.25 -0.38 11.93
N GLN A 261 1.74 -1.32 12.72
CA GLN A 261 2.42 -2.58 13.00
C GLN A 261 1.45 -3.72 12.73
N CYS A 262 1.88 -4.71 11.96
CA CYS A 262 1.07 -5.85 11.61
C CYS A 262 1.03 -6.84 12.78
N PHE A 263 -0.13 -7.00 13.41
CA PHE A 263 -0.30 -7.96 14.53
C PHE A 263 -0.12 -9.44 14.14
N ASN A 264 0.04 -9.74 12.84
CA ASN A 264 0.37 -11.08 12.36
C ASN A 264 1.89 -11.32 12.37
N CYS A 265 2.64 -10.75 11.43
CA CYS A 265 4.09 -10.95 11.26
C CYS A 265 4.99 -9.98 12.06
N GLN A 266 4.40 -9.11 12.89
CA GLN A 266 5.03 -8.02 13.66
C GLN A 266 5.72 -6.91 12.86
N GLN A 267 5.88 -7.03 11.54
CA GLN A 267 6.49 -6.02 10.65
C GLN A 267 5.72 -4.69 10.66
N TYR A 268 6.40 -3.61 10.28
CA TYR A 268 5.83 -2.26 10.21
C TYR A 268 5.25 -1.94 8.81
N GLY A 269 4.36 -0.96 8.76
CA GLY A 269 3.81 -0.41 7.50
C GLY A 269 2.40 -0.89 7.16
N HIS A 270 2.11 -2.19 7.29
CA HIS A 270 0.81 -2.78 6.95
C HIS A 270 0.03 -3.30 8.19
N THR A 271 -1.15 -3.89 7.98
CA THR A 271 -2.06 -4.40 9.03
C THR A 271 -2.40 -5.88 8.80
N ARG A 272 -2.94 -6.55 9.83
CA ARG A 272 -3.27 -8.00 9.80
C ARG A 272 -4.21 -8.39 8.66
N ALA A 273 -5.13 -7.51 8.26
CA ALA A 273 -6.12 -7.80 7.20
C ALA A 273 -5.51 -7.94 5.80
N TYR A 274 -4.33 -7.36 5.57
CA TYR A 274 -3.63 -7.33 4.27
C TYR A 274 -2.25 -8.00 4.37
N CYS A 275 -2.17 -9.10 5.12
CA CYS A 275 -0.94 -9.82 5.45
C CYS A 275 -1.11 -11.32 5.22
N GLY A 276 -0.43 -11.87 4.21
CA GLY A 276 -0.30 -13.31 3.95
C GLY A 276 0.96 -13.96 4.54
N TYR A 277 1.89 -13.16 5.09
CA TYR A 277 3.07 -13.68 5.80
C TYR A 277 2.71 -14.61 6.96
N LYS A 278 3.66 -15.49 7.34
CA LYS A 278 3.59 -16.27 8.58
C LYS A 278 3.36 -15.39 9.81
N SER A 279 2.63 -15.92 10.79
CA SER A 279 2.49 -15.31 12.11
C SER A 279 3.82 -15.31 12.86
N ARG A 280 4.14 -14.20 13.53
CA ARG A 280 5.26 -14.11 14.47
C ARG A 280 4.79 -13.60 15.82
N CYS A 281 5.33 -14.14 16.91
CA CYS A 281 4.90 -13.81 18.25
C CYS A 281 5.38 -12.42 18.67
N VAL A 282 4.48 -11.59 19.24
CA VAL A 282 4.84 -10.25 19.76
C VAL A 282 5.74 -10.33 21.01
N ARG A 283 5.77 -11.48 21.69
CA ARG A 283 6.50 -11.67 22.96
C ARG A 283 7.92 -12.21 22.77
N CYS A 284 8.12 -13.24 21.95
CA CYS A 284 9.43 -13.88 21.73
C CYS A 284 9.98 -13.73 20.29
N GLY A 285 9.14 -13.35 19.33
CA GLY A 285 9.53 -13.13 17.94
C GLY A 285 9.52 -14.36 17.03
N ASP A 286 9.27 -15.56 17.54
CA ASP A 286 9.31 -16.81 16.76
C ASP A 286 8.01 -17.04 15.94
N GLU A 287 8.01 -18.05 15.05
CA GLU A 287 6.94 -18.31 14.08
C GLU A 287 5.69 -18.99 14.69
N HIS A 288 4.90 -18.26 15.47
CA HIS A 288 3.57 -18.66 15.96
C HIS A 288 2.67 -17.46 16.22
N GLN A 289 1.35 -17.66 16.37
CA GLN A 289 0.45 -16.58 16.80
C GLN A 289 0.69 -16.25 18.28
N SER A 290 0.48 -15.00 18.68
CA SER A 290 0.80 -14.55 20.05
C SER A 290 -0.11 -15.12 21.15
N SER A 291 -1.20 -15.79 20.77
CA SER A 291 -2.05 -16.62 21.64
C SER A 291 -1.40 -17.98 21.97
N ASP A 292 -0.65 -18.53 21.03
CA ASP A 292 -0.20 -19.92 20.99
C ASP A 292 1.26 -20.03 21.49
N CYS A 293 1.68 -19.06 22.32
CA CYS A 293 3.07 -18.88 22.71
C CYS A 293 3.45 -19.86 23.84
N PRO A 294 4.44 -20.76 23.64
CA PRO A 294 4.82 -21.76 24.65
C PRO A 294 5.53 -21.13 25.85
N ASN A 295 6.11 -19.94 25.70
CA ASN A 295 6.85 -19.27 26.75
C ASN A 295 5.87 -18.69 27.79
N SER A 296 6.03 -19.06 29.06
CA SER A 296 5.26 -18.51 30.20
C SER A 296 5.29 -16.98 30.21
N ARG A 297 4.33 -16.34 30.91
CA ARG A 297 4.20 -14.86 30.95
C ARG A 297 5.51 -14.17 31.38
N ASP A 298 6.26 -14.82 32.25
CA ASP A 298 7.40 -14.30 32.99
C ASP A 298 8.75 -14.57 32.30
N HIS A 299 8.75 -15.40 31.26
CA HIS A 299 9.92 -15.56 30.39
C HIS A 299 10.33 -14.21 29.76
N PRO A 300 11.63 -13.85 29.75
CA PRO A 300 12.11 -12.63 29.11
C PRO A 300 11.59 -12.47 27.68
N PRO A 301 10.98 -11.32 27.32
CA PRO A 301 10.50 -11.10 25.97
C PRO A 301 11.67 -10.81 25.03
N LYS A 302 11.57 -11.26 23.77
CA LYS A 302 12.56 -11.08 22.72
C LYS A 302 11.92 -10.39 21.51
N CYS A 303 12.57 -9.35 21.00
CA CYS A 303 12.01 -8.54 19.92
C CYS A 303 12.15 -9.22 18.55
N ALA A 304 11.05 -9.33 17.81
CA ALA A 304 11.04 -9.87 16.43
C ALA A 304 11.95 -9.12 15.43
N HIS A 305 12.40 -7.90 15.74
CA HIS A 305 13.13 -7.00 14.84
C HIS A 305 14.58 -6.74 15.22
N CYS A 306 14.90 -6.65 16.51
CA CYS A 306 16.27 -6.40 17.00
C CYS A 306 16.80 -7.50 17.94
N SER A 307 16.00 -8.51 18.27
CA SER A 307 16.32 -9.55 19.27
C SER A 307 16.63 -9.06 20.69
N GLU A 308 16.54 -7.76 20.98
CA GLU A 308 16.66 -7.18 22.32
C GLU A 308 15.56 -7.68 23.28
N ASN A 309 15.81 -7.55 24.59
CA ASN A 309 14.96 -8.04 25.69
C ASN A 309 13.67 -7.22 25.92
N HIS A 310 12.86 -7.03 24.86
CA HIS A 310 11.57 -6.34 24.93
C HIS A 310 10.58 -6.93 23.89
N PRO A 311 9.25 -6.83 24.09
CA PRO A 311 8.28 -7.29 23.10
C PRO A 311 8.35 -6.46 21.81
N ALA A 312 7.97 -7.05 20.67
CA ALA A 312 8.07 -6.41 19.35
C ALA A 312 7.19 -5.14 19.21
N ASN A 313 6.21 -4.95 20.08
CA ASN A 313 5.35 -3.76 20.10
C ASN A 313 5.96 -2.55 20.84
N TYR A 314 7.08 -2.72 21.55
CA TYR A 314 7.70 -1.70 22.40
C TYR A 314 8.20 -0.48 21.60
N LYS A 315 7.71 0.71 21.94
CA LYS A 315 8.00 1.95 21.18
C LYS A 315 9.36 2.57 21.51
N GLY A 316 10.12 2.00 22.44
CA GLY A 316 11.51 2.36 22.70
C GLY A 316 12.52 1.60 21.82
N CYS A 317 12.08 0.59 21.05
CA CYS A 317 12.91 -0.25 20.19
C CYS A 317 13.82 0.58 19.24
N SER A 318 15.08 0.17 19.11
CA SER A 318 16.08 0.71 18.19
C SER A 318 15.56 0.85 16.75
N ILE A 319 15.05 -0.26 16.18
CA ILE A 319 14.50 -0.31 14.81
C ILE A 319 13.25 0.58 14.67
N TYR A 320 12.34 0.58 15.64
CA TYR A 320 11.14 1.43 15.60
C TYR A 320 11.51 2.93 15.62
N LYS A 321 12.47 3.32 16.46
CA LYS A 321 13.00 4.70 16.52
C LYS A 321 13.64 5.11 15.19
N GLU A 322 14.38 4.23 14.54
CA GLU A 322 15.02 4.52 13.25
C GLU A 322 13.99 4.68 12.12
N ILE A 323 12.98 3.79 12.02
CA ILE A 323 11.89 3.95 11.04
C ILE A 323 11.10 5.24 11.32
N GLN A 324 10.88 5.59 12.59
CA GLN A 324 10.24 6.86 12.96
C GLN A 324 11.11 8.07 12.60
N ARG A 325 12.44 7.98 12.75
CA ARG A 325 13.40 9.01 12.34
C ARG A 325 13.36 9.21 10.84
N ARG A 326 13.42 8.14 10.03
CA ARG A 326 13.30 8.19 8.56
C ARG A 326 11.98 8.84 8.13
N LYS A 327 10.85 8.44 8.72
CA LYS A 327 9.53 9.03 8.41
C LYS A 327 9.42 10.52 8.76
N ARG A 328 10.17 11.03 9.76
CA ARG A 328 10.26 12.47 10.06
C ARG A 328 11.28 13.21 9.19
N ARG A 329 12.28 12.52 8.64
CA ARG A 329 13.31 13.05 7.75
C ARG A 329 12.90 13.09 6.27
N SER A 330 11.64 12.77 5.96
CA SER A 330 11.02 13.18 4.70
C SER A 330 10.34 14.55 4.93
N PRO A 331 10.98 15.67 4.57
CA PRO A 331 10.21 16.81 4.08
C PRO A 331 9.56 16.43 2.73
N THR A 332 8.85 17.36 2.12
CA THR A 332 8.31 17.23 0.76
C THR A 332 9.43 17.35 -0.27
N SER A 333 10.29 16.34 -0.38
CA SER A 333 11.37 16.30 -1.38
C SER A 333 10.87 15.63 -2.66
N ASN A 334 10.54 16.46 -3.65
CA ASN A 334 10.36 16.13 -5.06
C ASN A 334 9.49 14.90 -5.35
N PHE A 335 8.19 15.12 -5.52
CA PHE A 335 7.49 14.41 -6.59
C PHE A 335 8.16 14.82 -7.90
N ILE A 336 9.10 14.01 -8.38
CA ILE A 336 9.55 14.09 -9.76
C ILE A 336 8.37 13.58 -10.61
N HIS A 337 7.56 14.53 -11.08
CA HIS A 337 6.84 14.33 -12.33
C HIS A 337 7.90 14.32 -13.44
N ASP A 338 8.43 13.12 -13.74
CA ASP A 338 9.25 12.90 -14.93
C ASP A 338 8.37 13.19 -16.14
N ASN A 339 8.49 14.41 -16.65
CA ASN A 339 7.88 14.82 -17.89
C ASN A 339 8.68 14.12 -19.00
N LEU A 340 8.20 12.95 -19.40
CA LEU A 340 8.68 12.20 -20.57
C LEU A 340 8.39 12.97 -21.86
N ARG A 341 9.15 14.05 -22.09
CA ARG A 341 9.47 14.53 -23.43
C ARG A 341 10.66 13.73 -23.94
N SER A 342 10.36 12.54 -24.47
CA SER A 342 11.28 11.83 -25.35
C SER A 342 11.64 12.75 -26.53
N ARG A 343 12.94 12.95 -26.75
CA ARG A 343 13.47 13.40 -28.04
C ARG A 343 13.99 12.16 -28.76
N PRO A 344 13.46 11.78 -29.93
CA PRO A 344 14.08 10.74 -30.73
C PRO A 344 15.43 11.26 -31.27
N ILE A 345 16.45 10.40 -31.24
CA ILE A 345 17.66 10.57 -32.06
C ILE A 345 17.71 9.38 -33.00
N ASN A 346 17.70 9.69 -34.29
CA ASN A 346 17.64 8.74 -35.39
C ASN A 346 19.00 8.04 -35.57
N VAL A 347 19.00 6.74 -35.87
CA VAL A 347 20.20 5.97 -36.22
C VAL A 347 19.92 5.15 -37.48
N GLN A 348 20.36 5.67 -38.61
CA GLN A 348 20.56 4.85 -39.82
C GLN A 348 21.84 4.02 -39.62
N GLY A 349 21.81 2.74 -39.98
CA GLY A 349 22.98 1.87 -39.92
C GLY A 349 23.38 1.34 -41.30
N SER A 350 24.68 1.22 -41.54
CA SER A 350 25.21 0.36 -42.61
C SER A 350 26.70 0.02 -42.43
N HIS A 351 26.95 -1.27 -42.18
CA HIS A 351 28.09 -2.07 -42.64
C HIS A 351 29.55 -1.77 -42.19
N LEU A 352 30.35 -2.84 -42.15
CA LEU A 352 31.82 -2.84 -42.00
C LEU A 352 32.50 -2.64 -43.38
N PRO A 353 33.79 -2.25 -43.40
CA PRO A 353 34.83 -3.27 -43.60
C PRO A 353 35.95 -3.30 -42.55
N ASP A 354 36.76 -4.36 -42.68
CA ASP A 354 37.95 -4.75 -41.92
C ASP A 354 39.10 -3.72 -41.91
N HIS A 355 39.95 -3.75 -40.87
CA HIS A 355 41.44 -3.81 -40.96
C HIS A 355 42.19 -3.43 -39.65
N THR A 356 42.86 -4.43 -39.06
CA THR A 356 44.16 -4.37 -38.30
C THR A 356 44.37 -3.46 -37.05
N LEU A 357 45.02 -4.07 -36.05
CA LEU A 357 45.69 -3.47 -34.87
C LEU A 357 46.84 -2.48 -35.26
N PRO A 358 47.33 -1.56 -34.37
CA PRO A 358 47.87 -1.94 -33.05
C PRO A 358 47.69 -0.99 -31.83
N SER A 359 47.99 -1.57 -30.68
CA SER A 359 48.06 -1.09 -29.29
C SER A 359 48.56 0.34 -28.98
N GLN A 360 47.93 0.98 -27.99
CA GLN A 360 48.55 1.92 -27.04
C GLN A 360 48.07 1.66 -25.58
N PRO A 361 48.84 2.05 -24.54
CA PRO A 361 48.53 1.75 -23.14
C PRO A 361 47.59 2.77 -22.48
N PRO A 362 46.84 2.38 -21.41
CA PRO A 362 45.96 3.30 -20.68
C PRO A 362 46.72 4.26 -19.76
N PRO A 363 46.25 5.51 -19.57
CA PRO A 363 46.86 6.48 -18.66
C PRO A 363 46.56 6.16 -17.18
N LEU A 364 47.52 6.44 -16.29
CA LEU A 364 47.36 6.20 -14.85
C LEU A 364 46.35 7.17 -14.21
N THR A 365 45.28 6.63 -13.61
CA THR A 365 44.43 7.38 -12.68
C THR A 365 45.09 7.47 -11.30
N LYS A 366 45.31 8.70 -10.81
CA LYS A 366 45.88 8.96 -9.47
C LYS A 366 44.95 8.48 -8.36
N THR A 367 45.50 7.87 -7.31
CA THR A 367 44.75 7.39 -6.14
C THR A 367 44.43 8.51 -5.16
N TYR A 368 43.32 8.35 -4.42
CA TYR A 368 42.73 9.33 -3.50
C TYR A 368 43.73 10.00 -2.53
N ALA A 369 44.72 9.26 -2.03
CA ALA A 369 45.76 9.78 -1.12
C ALA A 369 46.65 10.87 -1.74
N GLN A 370 46.77 10.93 -3.07
CA GLN A 370 47.55 11.96 -3.77
C GLN A 370 46.80 13.30 -3.90
N ALA A 371 45.52 13.37 -3.53
CA ALA A 371 44.68 14.57 -3.68
C ALA A 371 44.60 15.45 -2.41
N THR A 372 45.17 15.02 -1.29
CA THR A 372 44.93 15.64 0.04
C THR A 372 46.14 16.30 0.69
N HIS A 373 47.28 16.43 -0.02
CA HIS A 373 48.46 17.13 0.49
C HIS A 373 48.48 18.60 0.05
N ASN A 374 48.28 19.50 1.03
CA ASN A 374 48.19 20.94 0.81
C ASN A 374 49.45 21.66 1.34
N THR A 375 50.20 22.32 0.44
CA THR A 375 51.25 23.30 0.80
C THR A 375 51.23 24.43 -0.22
N HIS A 376 51.10 25.68 0.24
CA HIS A 376 51.15 26.87 -0.62
C HIS A 376 52.58 27.38 -0.82
N THR A 377 52.89 27.83 -2.04
CA THR A 377 53.56 29.11 -2.31
C THR A 377 53.28 29.57 -3.74
N ASN A 378 53.19 30.88 -3.95
CA ASN A 378 53.17 31.53 -5.26
C ASN A 378 54.65 31.73 -5.75
N ASN A 379 55.00 32.19 -6.97
CA ASN A 379 54.26 33.00 -7.94
C ASN A 379 54.94 33.00 -9.35
N SER A 380 54.38 33.75 -10.32
CA SER A 380 54.94 34.18 -11.63
C SER A 380 54.77 33.27 -12.87
N ILE A 381 54.69 33.91 -14.05
CA ILE A 381 54.15 33.42 -15.35
C ILE A 381 54.96 34.01 -16.51
N PRO A 382 55.32 33.21 -17.54
CA PRO A 382 54.91 33.51 -18.93
C PRO A 382 54.65 32.26 -19.83
N THR A 383 54.09 32.29 -21.05
CA THR A 383 53.07 33.15 -21.73
C THR A 383 52.76 32.54 -23.12
N ALA A 384 51.51 32.60 -23.60
CA ALA A 384 51.04 32.33 -24.99
C ALA A 384 51.11 30.86 -25.51
N PRO A 385 50.39 30.49 -26.60
CA PRO A 385 49.44 31.28 -27.41
C PRO A 385 47.97 30.84 -27.31
N GLU A 386 47.07 31.71 -27.76
CA GLU A 386 45.64 31.43 -27.91
C GLU A 386 45.36 30.55 -29.14
N THR A 387 44.35 29.68 -29.06
CA THR A 387 43.79 28.97 -30.22
C THR A 387 42.27 29.00 -30.18
N ASN A 388 41.66 29.46 -31.28
CA ASN A 388 40.22 29.72 -31.34
C ASN A 388 39.41 28.42 -31.43
N ALA A 389 38.43 28.25 -30.54
CA ALA A 389 37.40 27.23 -30.70
C ALA A 389 36.45 27.62 -31.87
N PRO A 390 35.94 26.65 -32.65
CA PRO A 390 35.02 26.95 -33.73
C PRO A 390 33.68 27.48 -33.21
N ASP A 391 33.23 28.62 -33.73
CA ASP A 391 31.95 29.22 -33.35
C ASP A 391 30.77 28.35 -33.79
N ILE A 392 30.16 27.69 -32.81
CA ILE A 392 29.04 26.75 -32.93
C ILE A 392 27.84 27.38 -33.65
N ASN A 393 27.64 28.70 -33.48
CA ASN A 393 26.55 29.43 -34.13
C ASN A 393 26.72 29.45 -35.65
N LYS A 394 27.96 29.54 -36.14
CA LYS A 394 28.29 29.54 -37.57
C LYS A 394 28.07 28.17 -38.21
N THR A 395 28.41 27.09 -37.50
CA THR A 395 28.15 25.71 -37.94
C THR A 395 26.65 25.39 -37.98
N LEU A 396 25.89 25.85 -36.99
CA LEU A 396 24.42 25.71 -36.97
C LEU A 396 23.77 26.50 -38.11
N SER A 397 24.31 27.67 -38.45
CA SER A 397 23.80 28.51 -39.54
C SER A 397 23.97 27.84 -40.90
N SER A 398 25.16 27.32 -41.23
CA SER A 398 25.37 26.63 -42.52
C SER A 398 24.51 25.38 -42.67
N PHE A 399 24.35 24.59 -41.59
CA PHE A 399 23.47 23.41 -41.59
C PHE A 399 22.01 23.78 -41.91
N LEU A 400 21.49 24.90 -41.38
CA LEU A 400 20.12 25.34 -41.64
C LEU A 400 19.91 25.80 -43.09
N ASP A 401 20.91 26.41 -43.73
CA ASP A 401 20.80 26.82 -45.14
C ASP A 401 20.99 25.63 -46.11
N GLU A 402 21.87 24.68 -45.78
CA GLU A 402 22.00 23.41 -46.50
C GLU A 402 20.71 22.58 -46.41
N PHE A 403 20.09 22.52 -45.23
CA PHE A 403 18.79 21.86 -45.01
C PHE A 403 17.63 22.50 -45.80
N LYS A 404 17.58 23.84 -45.90
CA LYS A 404 16.63 24.54 -46.79
C LYS A 404 16.83 24.14 -48.25
N SER A 405 18.10 24.04 -48.71
CA SER A 405 18.41 23.68 -50.09
C SER A 405 17.89 22.30 -50.50
N LEU A 406 17.80 21.37 -49.54
CA LEU A 406 17.26 20.03 -49.72
C LEU A 406 15.71 19.98 -49.74
N ILE A 407 15.06 20.81 -48.91
CA ILE A 407 13.60 20.80 -48.75
C ILE A 407 12.86 21.57 -49.85
N HIS A 408 13.38 22.70 -50.33
CA HIS A 408 12.70 23.49 -51.37
C HIS A 408 12.40 22.71 -52.67
N PRO A 409 13.31 21.88 -53.22
CA PRO A 409 13.01 20.99 -54.35
C PRO A 409 11.89 19.98 -54.07
N MET A 410 11.88 19.40 -52.85
CA MET A 410 10.85 18.42 -52.46
C MET A 410 9.47 19.05 -52.35
N LEU A 411 9.37 20.25 -51.76
CA LEU A 411 8.11 21.02 -51.71
C LEU A 411 7.63 21.45 -53.10
N SER A 412 8.57 21.80 -54.00
CA SER A 412 8.26 22.13 -55.41
C SER A 412 7.74 20.90 -56.19
N LEU A 413 8.27 19.71 -55.91
CA LEU A 413 7.78 18.47 -56.50
C LEU A 413 6.39 18.08 -55.96
N LEU A 414 6.19 18.20 -54.65
CA LEU A 414 4.93 17.88 -53.99
C LEU A 414 3.79 18.82 -54.44
N THR A 415 4.05 20.12 -54.51
CA THR A 415 3.06 21.11 -55.00
C THR A 415 2.69 20.87 -56.47
N LYS A 416 3.66 20.55 -57.34
CA LYS A 416 3.37 20.14 -58.72
C LYS A 416 2.53 18.86 -58.83
N LEU A 417 2.77 17.87 -57.97
CA LEU A 417 1.94 16.66 -57.89
C LEU A 417 0.51 16.99 -57.45
N ILE A 418 0.34 17.84 -56.44
CA ILE A 418 -0.98 18.27 -55.95
C ILE A 418 -1.74 19.05 -57.04
N SER A 419 -1.10 20.00 -57.72
CA SER A 419 -1.71 20.69 -58.88
C SER A 419 -2.12 19.70 -59.97
N SER A 420 -1.22 18.79 -60.38
CA SER A 420 -1.53 17.78 -61.41
C SER A 420 -2.65 16.80 -61.04
N LEU A 421 -2.97 16.65 -59.75
CA LEU A 421 -4.11 15.84 -59.27
C LEU A 421 -5.40 16.67 -59.22
N ILE A 422 -5.31 17.96 -58.88
CA ILE A 422 -6.44 18.90 -58.92
C ILE A 422 -6.88 19.14 -60.37
N ASP A 423 -5.94 19.37 -61.29
CA ASP A 423 -6.21 19.59 -62.71
C ASP A 423 -6.84 18.35 -63.36
N LYS A 424 -6.51 17.13 -62.87
CA LYS A 424 -7.12 15.85 -63.30
C LYS A 424 -8.50 15.56 -62.72
N ASN A 425 -8.95 16.31 -61.71
CA ASN A 425 -10.29 16.18 -61.13
C ASN A 425 -11.26 17.26 -61.65
N ASN A 426 -10.77 18.23 -62.44
CA ASN A 426 -11.53 19.34 -62.99
C ASN A 426 -11.63 19.31 -64.54
N ALA A 427 -11.31 18.17 -65.16
CA ALA A 427 -11.31 17.91 -66.60
C ALA A 427 -11.88 16.52 -66.92
#